data_AF-A0A699YXD3-F1
#
_entry.id   AF-A0A699YXD3-F1
#
_cell.length_a   1.000
_cell.length_b   1.000
_cell.length_c   1.000
_cell.angle_alpha   90.00
_cell.angle_beta   90.00
_cell.angle_gamma   90.00
#
_symmetry.space_group_name_H-M   'P 1'
#
loop_
_entity.id
_entity.type
_entity.pdbx_description
1 polymer ?
#
loop_
_entity_poly.entity_id
_entity_poly.type
_entity_poly.pdbx_seq_one_letter_code
_entity_poly.pdbx_strand_id
1 'polypeptide(L)'
;MAVCAPSKPTLHQGVRECDPDPMGATDTEHLLDDLQACNTSFNVIERSLNAYLDSKKLLFPRFFFLSNDELIEILSEAKDPLNVQPFVKKIFEAVNAFSFNADTEITSMISIEGEVIPFDKPVPTQGDSNGVERWLLQAEAQMRASLATITANAMKAYATTPREKWLLEWPGQSVLQAIRDGATYGLQQLEVANTRELLEECGGGQGGQHSTQGWSFRPLGRGS
;
A
#
# COMPACT_ATOMS: atom_id res chain seq x y z
N MET A 1 58.04 -37.64 33.65
CA MET A 1 56.60 -37.96 33.57
C MET A 1 55.88 -36.72 33.06
N ALA A 2 55.54 -36.68 31.78
CA ALA A 2 54.68 -35.65 31.22
C ALA A 2 53.51 -36.37 30.55
N VAL A 3 52.31 -36.03 31.00
CA VAL A 3 51.04 -36.68 30.69
C VAL A 3 50.64 -36.32 29.26
N CYS A 4 50.34 -37.35 28.45
CA CYS A 4 49.79 -37.19 27.11
C CYS A 4 48.30 -36.84 27.23
N ALA A 5 47.91 -35.64 26.78
CA ALA A 5 46.51 -35.28 26.59
C ALA A 5 46.05 -35.67 25.17
N PRO A 6 44.85 -36.23 24.97
CA PRO A 6 44.34 -36.53 23.62
C PRO A 6 43.87 -35.23 22.94
N SER A 7 44.44 -34.95 21.77
CA SER A 7 43.98 -33.89 20.88
C SER A 7 42.59 -34.23 20.30
N LYS A 8 41.64 -33.30 20.46
CA LYS A 8 40.34 -33.31 19.77
C LYS A 8 40.55 -33.41 18.25
N PRO A 9 39.76 -34.21 17.51
CA PRO A 9 39.78 -34.15 16.06
C PRO A 9 39.13 -32.84 15.60
N THR A 10 39.92 -32.00 14.94
CA THR A 10 39.46 -30.82 14.19
C THR A 10 38.70 -31.27 12.96
N LEU A 11 37.43 -30.86 12.86
CA LEU A 11 36.56 -31.03 11.70
C LEU A 11 36.98 -30.09 10.55
N HIS A 12 38.21 -30.26 10.07
CA HIS A 12 38.69 -29.73 8.81
C HIS A 12 39.19 -30.95 8.00
N GLN A 13 38.25 -31.74 7.51
CA GLN A 13 38.54 -32.70 6.45
C GLN A 13 37.67 -32.31 5.26
N GLY A 14 38.36 -31.90 4.21
CA GLY A 14 37.79 -31.39 2.98
C GLY A 14 36.80 -32.38 2.37
N VAL A 15 35.77 -31.79 1.76
CA VAL A 15 34.99 -32.44 0.70
C VAL A 15 36.01 -32.94 -0.32
N ARG A 16 36.21 -34.26 -0.38
CA ARG A 16 36.95 -34.86 -1.49
C ARG A 16 36.10 -34.61 -2.72
N GLU A 17 36.60 -33.85 -3.68
CA GLU A 17 36.06 -33.87 -5.05
C GLU A 17 36.31 -35.29 -5.57
N CYS A 18 35.30 -36.15 -5.46
CA CYS A 18 35.32 -37.50 -6.01
C CYS A 18 35.14 -37.41 -7.53
N ASP A 19 35.95 -38.20 -8.24
CA ASP A 19 35.93 -38.34 -9.70
C ASP A 19 34.52 -38.48 -10.29
N PRO A 20 34.28 -37.98 -11.52
CA PRO A 20 32.97 -37.94 -12.16
C PRO A 20 32.52 -39.30 -12.72
N ASP A 21 32.86 -40.42 -12.08
CA ASP A 21 32.31 -41.73 -12.43
C ASP A 21 30.96 -41.94 -11.74
N PRO A 22 29.82 -41.92 -12.47
CA PRO A 22 28.50 -42.04 -11.87
C PRO A 22 28.27 -43.36 -11.14
N MET A 23 29.02 -44.42 -11.47
CA MET A 23 28.89 -45.73 -10.80
C MET A 23 29.59 -45.77 -9.43
N GLY A 24 30.70 -45.06 -9.26
CA GLY A 24 31.41 -44.98 -7.98
C GLY A 24 30.71 -44.06 -6.96
N ALA A 25 29.97 -43.06 -7.43
CA ALA A 25 29.20 -42.17 -6.56
C ALA A 25 27.98 -42.86 -5.92
N THR A 26 27.35 -43.81 -6.62
CA THR A 26 26.19 -44.57 -6.12
C THR A 26 26.55 -45.69 -5.14
N ASP A 27 27.84 -46.04 -5.03
CA ASP A 27 28.33 -47.16 -4.22
C ASP A 27 28.72 -46.74 -2.78
N THR A 28 28.26 -45.56 -2.36
CA THR A 28 28.46 -45.07 -0.99
C THR A 28 27.48 -45.76 -0.03
N GLU A 29 28.01 -46.47 0.96
CA GLU A 29 27.21 -47.11 2.01
C GLU A 29 26.31 -46.07 2.71
N HIS A 30 25.06 -46.44 2.98
CA HIS A 30 24.04 -45.59 3.62
C HIS A 30 23.55 -44.36 2.83
N LEU A 31 23.99 -44.14 1.58
CA LEU A 31 23.58 -42.98 0.76
C LEU A 31 22.06 -42.84 0.62
N LEU A 32 21.33 -43.94 0.43
CA LEU A 32 19.87 -43.91 0.31
C LEU A 32 19.20 -43.41 1.60
N ASP A 33 19.67 -43.89 2.75
CA ASP A 33 19.14 -43.53 4.06
C ASP A 33 19.45 -42.05 4.35
N ASP A 34 20.65 -41.58 4.01
CA ASP A 34 21.06 -40.18 4.14
C ASP A 34 20.22 -39.26 3.25
N LEU A 35 20.00 -39.64 1.98
CA LEU A 35 19.14 -38.87 1.06
C LEU A 35 17.69 -38.81 1.54
N GLN A 36 17.16 -39.92 2.08
CA GLN A 36 15.81 -39.96 2.65
C GLN A 36 15.70 -39.09 3.92
N ALA A 37 16.73 -39.11 4.78
CA ALA A 37 16.81 -38.24 5.95
C ALA A 37 16.88 -36.76 5.54
N CYS A 38 17.75 -36.40 4.59
CA CYS A 38 17.84 -35.05 4.04
C CYS A 38 16.51 -34.58 3.43
N ASN A 39 15.82 -35.43 2.66
CA ASN A 39 14.52 -35.09 2.10
C ASN A 39 13.47 -34.84 3.19
N THR A 40 13.49 -35.64 4.26
CA THR A 40 12.57 -35.44 5.40
C THR A 40 12.83 -34.11 6.10
N SER A 41 14.10 -33.77 6.36
CA SER A 41 14.47 -32.48 6.93
C SER A 41 14.10 -31.31 6.02
N PHE A 42 14.29 -31.45 4.71
CA PHE A 42 13.90 -30.43 3.73
C PHE A 42 12.40 -30.14 3.79
N ASN A 43 11.56 -31.18 3.81
CA ASN A 43 10.10 -31.04 3.93
C ASN A 43 9.66 -30.35 5.24
N VAL A 44 10.42 -30.50 6.32
CA VAL A 44 10.14 -29.79 7.58
C VAL A 44 10.51 -28.31 7.46
N ILE A 45 11.68 -28.02 6.89
CA ILE A 45 12.16 -26.65 6.67
C ILE A 45 11.19 -25.90 5.76
N GLU A 46 10.79 -26.49 4.63
CA GLU A 46 9.85 -25.89 3.68
C GLU A 46 8.52 -25.53 4.34
N ARG A 47 7.94 -26.43 5.15
CA ARG A 47 6.70 -26.16 5.88
C ARG A 47 6.87 -25.04 6.90
N SER A 48 7.98 -25.04 7.64
CA SER A 48 8.25 -23.99 8.64
C SER A 48 8.46 -22.62 8.01
N LEU A 49 9.13 -22.57 6.85
CA LEU A 49 9.34 -21.35 6.08
C LEU A 49 8.02 -20.79 5.56
N ASN A 50 7.19 -21.63 4.94
CA ASN A 50 5.87 -21.20 4.45
C ASN A 50 4.99 -20.67 5.60
N ALA A 51 4.96 -21.34 6.75
CA ALA A 51 4.23 -20.86 7.92
C ALA A 51 4.75 -19.50 8.44
N TYR A 52 6.07 -19.28 8.38
CA TYR A 52 6.69 -18.00 8.73
C TYR A 52 6.29 -16.89 7.74
N LEU A 53 6.36 -17.15 6.44
CA LEU A 53 5.97 -16.20 5.40
C LEU A 53 4.49 -15.83 5.49
N ASP A 54 3.61 -16.80 5.76
CA ASP A 54 2.19 -16.53 5.96
C ASP A 54 1.94 -15.66 7.20
N SER A 55 2.68 -15.87 8.29
CA SER A 55 2.63 -14.98 9.45
C SER A 55 3.05 -13.55 9.09
N LYS A 56 4.07 -13.37 8.23
CA LYS A 56 4.50 -12.05 7.74
C LYS A 56 3.46 -11.40 6.82
N LYS A 57 2.78 -12.16 5.95
CA LYS A 57 1.67 -11.67 5.11
C LYS A 57 0.48 -11.18 5.94
N LEU A 58 0.21 -11.80 7.08
CA LEU A 58 -0.87 -11.36 7.98
C LEU A 58 -0.57 -10.00 8.64
N LEU A 59 0.70 -9.65 8.85
CA LEU A 59 1.09 -8.35 9.40
C LEU A 59 0.94 -7.24 8.36
N PHE A 60 1.27 -7.53 7.10
CA PHE A 60 1.14 -6.59 6.00
C PHE A 60 0.49 -7.26 4.79
N PRO A 61 -0.84 -7.14 4.63
CA PRO A 61 -1.61 -7.86 3.61
C PRO A 61 -1.15 -7.59 2.17
N ARG A 62 -0.46 -6.48 1.87
CA ARG A 62 0.02 -6.22 0.52
C ARG A 62 1.13 -7.20 0.08
N PHE A 63 1.75 -7.95 1.00
CA PHE A 63 2.65 -9.04 0.62
C PHE A 63 1.97 -10.20 -0.11
N PHE A 64 0.64 -10.29 -0.13
CA PHE A 64 -0.07 -11.25 -0.99
C PHE A 64 0.13 -10.97 -2.49
N PHE A 65 0.59 -9.77 -2.88
CA PHE A 65 0.93 -9.43 -4.27
C PHE A 65 2.34 -9.87 -4.68
N LEU A 66 3.15 -10.36 -3.74
CA LEU A 66 4.50 -10.87 -4.01
C LEU A 66 4.51 -12.40 -4.05
N SER A 67 5.42 -12.97 -4.85
CA SER A 67 5.73 -14.40 -4.76
C SER A 67 6.46 -14.72 -3.45
N ASN A 68 6.53 -16.00 -3.05
CA ASN A 68 7.28 -16.38 -1.85
C ASN A 68 8.77 -16.05 -1.98
N ASP A 69 9.36 -16.21 -3.16
CA ASP A 69 10.78 -15.88 -3.40
C ASP A 69 11.03 -14.37 -3.27
N GLU A 70 10.16 -13.55 -3.85
CA GLU A 70 10.21 -12.09 -3.73
C GLU A 70 10.01 -11.62 -2.28
N LEU A 71 9.12 -12.29 -1.54
CA LEU A 71 8.89 -12.01 -0.12
C LEU A 71 10.11 -12.38 0.72
N ILE A 72 10.83 -13.44 0.39
CA ILE A 72 12.09 -13.77 1.07
C ILE A 72 13.15 -12.73 0.76
N GLU A 73 13.25 -12.28 -0.50
CA GLU A 73 14.21 -11.26 -0.92
C GLU A 73 14.02 -9.96 -0.14
N ILE A 74 12.80 -9.42 -0.08
CA ILE A 74 12.49 -8.21 0.71
C ILE A 74 12.71 -8.39 2.22
N LEU A 75 12.47 -9.58 2.77
CA LEU A 75 12.74 -9.87 4.18
C LEU A 75 14.24 -10.02 4.46
N SER A 76 15.02 -10.48 3.49
CA SER A 76 16.48 -10.64 3.60
C SER A 76 17.24 -9.33 3.42
N GLU A 77 16.74 -8.45 2.55
CA GLU A 77 17.27 -7.10 2.28
C GLU A 77 16.78 -6.04 3.28
N ALA A 78 16.12 -6.45 4.36
CA ALA A 78 15.54 -5.54 5.36
C ALA A 78 16.53 -4.58 6.04
N LYS A 79 17.83 -4.75 5.80
CA LYS A 79 18.90 -3.84 6.28
C LYS A 79 19.05 -2.61 5.41
N ASP A 80 18.81 -2.71 4.09
CA ASP A 80 18.93 -1.59 3.16
C ASP A 80 17.56 -1.26 2.53
N PRO A 81 16.90 -0.17 2.95
CA PRO A 81 15.59 0.21 2.45
C PRO A 81 15.61 0.60 0.95
N LEU A 82 16.78 0.90 0.38
CA LEU A 82 16.89 1.22 -1.05
C LEU A 82 16.66 -0.01 -1.93
N ASN A 83 17.06 -1.20 -1.46
CA ASN A 83 16.88 -2.46 -2.17
C ASN A 83 15.41 -2.91 -2.20
N VAL A 84 14.54 -2.30 -1.37
CA VAL A 84 13.11 -2.62 -1.31
C VAL A 84 12.31 -1.97 -2.44
N GLN A 85 12.86 -0.95 -3.11
CA GLN A 85 12.18 -0.15 -4.16
C GLN A 85 11.57 -0.97 -5.31
N PRO A 86 12.22 -2.01 -5.87
CA PRO A 86 11.63 -2.80 -6.97
C PRO A 86 10.34 -3.50 -6.57
N PHE A 87 10.19 -3.86 -5.29
CA PHE A 87 9.01 -4.52 -4.75
C PHE A 87 7.89 -3.52 -4.43
N VAL A 88 8.24 -2.28 -4.03
CA VAL A 88 7.27 -1.20 -3.74
C VAL A 88 6.27 -1.03 -4.88
N LYS A 89 6.77 -0.98 -6.13
CA LYS A 89 5.91 -0.86 -7.32
C LYS A 89 4.92 -2.01 -7.50
N LYS A 90 5.24 -3.21 -7.00
CA LYS A 90 4.34 -4.38 -7.06
C LYS A 90 3.27 -4.34 -5.96
N ILE A 91 3.62 -3.89 -4.76
CA ILE A 91 2.71 -3.84 -3.61
C ILE A 91 1.89 -2.54 -3.53
N PHE A 92 2.32 -1.47 -4.23
CA PHE A 92 1.62 -0.20 -4.35
C PHE A 92 1.37 0.13 -5.82
N GLU A 93 0.12 -0.02 -6.27
CA GLU A 93 -0.27 0.20 -7.68
C GLU A 93 0.03 1.62 -8.19
N ALA A 94 -0.24 2.64 -7.36
CA ALA A 94 -0.10 4.05 -7.74
C ALA A 94 1.27 4.67 -7.36
N VAL A 95 2.16 3.92 -6.70
CA VAL A 95 3.46 4.43 -6.24
C VAL A 95 4.57 3.76 -7.04
N ASN A 96 5.44 4.56 -7.64
CA ASN A 96 6.61 4.07 -8.34
C ASN A 96 7.80 3.85 -7.41
N ALA A 97 8.06 4.81 -6.52
CA ALA A 97 9.21 4.77 -5.60
C ALA A 97 9.01 5.69 -4.39
N PHE A 98 9.81 5.48 -3.35
CA PHE A 98 9.96 6.40 -2.22
C PHE A 98 11.23 7.26 -2.35
N SER A 99 11.22 8.46 -1.78
CA SER A 99 12.43 9.29 -1.65
C SER A 99 12.98 9.21 -0.23
N PHE A 100 14.29 9.01 -0.10
CA PHE A 100 14.98 8.89 1.18
C PHE A 100 15.85 10.10 1.48
N ASN A 101 15.98 10.45 2.76
CA ASN A 101 16.98 11.41 3.23
C ASN A 101 18.33 10.74 3.53
N ALA A 102 19.31 11.53 3.98
CA ALA A 102 20.65 11.03 4.35
C ALA A 102 20.61 10.03 5.52
N ASP A 103 19.60 10.13 6.38
CA ASP A 103 19.36 9.24 7.53
C ASP A 103 18.51 8.01 7.16
N THR A 104 18.32 7.74 5.86
CA THR A 104 17.52 6.64 5.30
C THR A 104 16.02 6.67 5.67
N GLU A 105 15.49 7.80 6.10
CA GLU A 105 14.07 7.99 6.36
C GLU A 105 13.32 8.33 5.08
N ILE A 106 12.09 7.84 4.96
CA ILE A 106 11.22 8.15 3.81
C ILE A 106 10.62 9.54 4.00
N THR A 107 10.83 10.41 3.01
CA THR A 107 10.40 11.82 3.04
C THR A 107 9.29 12.15 2.06
N SER A 108 9.19 11.41 0.96
CA SER A 108 8.14 11.59 -0.04
C SER A 108 7.88 10.30 -0.80
N MET A 109 6.72 10.23 -1.46
CA MET A 109 6.41 9.20 -2.44
C MET A 109 6.37 9.79 -3.84
N ILE A 110 6.75 8.97 -4.83
CA ILE A 110 6.75 9.32 -6.24
C ILE A 110 5.69 8.45 -6.93
N SER A 111 4.70 9.08 -7.55
CA SER A 111 3.66 8.43 -8.33
C SER A 111 4.24 7.78 -9.60
N ILE A 112 3.51 6.83 -10.16
CA ILE A 112 3.78 6.28 -11.50
C ILE A 112 3.73 7.35 -12.61
N GLU A 113 3.02 8.45 -12.38
CA GLU A 113 2.93 9.60 -13.30
C GLU A 113 4.04 10.63 -13.06
N GLY A 114 4.94 10.38 -12.09
CA GLY A 114 6.05 11.27 -11.75
C GLY A 114 5.71 12.40 -10.77
N GLU A 115 4.48 12.44 -10.25
CA GLU A 115 4.10 13.37 -9.19
C GLU A 115 4.84 13.04 -7.88
N VAL A 116 5.42 14.05 -7.24
CA VAL A 116 6.13 13.89 -5.96
C VAL A 116 5.25 14.42 -4.84
N ILE A 117 4.90 13.55 -3.90
CA ILE A 117 4.03 13.86 -2.77
C ILE A 117 4.86 13.81 -1.48
N PRO A 118 5.15 14.96 -0.84
CA PRO A 118 5.89 15.00 0.40
C PRO A 118 5.07 14.42 1.56
N PHE A 119 5.75 13.74 2.48
CA PHE A 119 5.13 13.27 3.70
C PHE A 119 5.13 14.37 4.77
N ASP A 120 4.04 14.44 5.53
CA ASP A 120 3.90 15.39 6.64
C ASP A 120 4.94 15.13 7.74
N LYS A 121 5.32 13.86 7.92
CA LYS A 121 6.38 13.42 8.84
C LYS A 121 7.25 12.38 8.16
N PRO A 122 8.59 12.46 8.30
CA PRO A 122 9.48 11.43 7.78
C PRO A 122 9.21 10.10 8.49
N VAL A 123 9.33 9.00 7.75
CA VAL A 123 9.16 7.65 8.28
C VAL A 123 10.52 7.01 8.46
N PRO A 124 10.93 6.69 9.70
CA PRO A 124 12.20 6.01 9.94
C PRO A 124 12.13 4.57 9.42
N THR A 125 13.13 4.19 8.63
CA THR A 125 13.28 2.81 8.12
C THR A 125 14.25 1.98 8.96
N GLN A 126 15.12 2.63 9.72
CA GLN A 126 16.08 2.04 10.64
C GLN A 126 15.63 2.25 12.10
N GLY A 127 15.80 1.26 12.97
CA GLY A 127 15.51 1.38 14.41
C GLY A 127 15.04 0.09 15.09
N ASP A 128 14.81 0.16 16.41
CA ASP A 128 14.63 -0.94 17.40
C ASP A 128 13.39 -1.85 17.21
N SER A 129 12.87 -1.98 16.00
CA SER A 129 11.70 -2.81 15.70
C SER A 129 11.77 -3.47 14.32
N ASN A 130 12.94 -4.06 14.04
CA ASN A 130 13.29 -5.22 13.19
C ASN A 130 12.25 -5.86 12.24
N GLY A 131 11.58 -5.08 11.40
CA GLY A 131 10.72 -5.66 10.37
C GLY A 131 10.42 -4.70 9.23
N VAL A 132 10.68 -5.13 8.01
CA VAL A 132 10.31 -4.39 6.80
C VAL A 132 8.81 -4.08 6.75
N GLU A 133 8.00 -4.99 7.31
CA GLU A 133 6.56 -4.82 7.44
C GLU A 133 6.16 -3.58 8.25
N ARG A 134 6.94 -3.21 9.28
CA ARG A 134 6.54 -2.20 10.25
C ARG A 134 6.72 -0.79 9.70
N TRP A 135 7.84 -0.51 9.05
CA TRP A 135 8.02 0.79 8.41
C TRP A 135 7.17 0.89 7.14
N LEU A 136 6.88 -0.20 6.42
CA LEU A 136 5.94 -0.19 5.29
C LEU A 136 4.51 0.16 5.74
N LEU A 137 4.06 -0.37 6.88
CA LEU A 137 2.79 0.01 7.51
C LEU A 137 2.76 1.49 7.90
N GLN A 138 3.86 2.02 8.45
CA GLN A 138 3.97 3.43 8.81
C GLN A 138 3.99 4.34 7.56
N ALA A 139 4.70 3.93 6.51
CA ALA A 139 4.71 4.61 5.23
C ALA A 139 3.29 4.67 4.65
N GLU A 140 2.56 3.55 4.64
CA GLU A 140 1.16 3.52 4.21
C GLU A 140 0.27 4.47 5.02
N ALA A 141 0.44 4.53 6.34
CA ALA A 141 -0.30 5.47 7.19
C ALA A 141 0.05 6.93 6.84
N GLN A 142 1.33 7.25 6.62
CA GLN A 142 1.74 8.59 6.22
C GLN A 142 1.26 8.96 4.82
N MET A 143 1.28 8.04 3.86
CA MET A 143 0.72 8.26 2.52
C MET A 143 -0.74 8.73 2.59
N ARG A 144 -1.56 8.04 3.40
CA ARG A 144 -2.98 8.41 3.58
C ARG A 144 -3.11 9.76 4.29
N ALA A 145 -2.32 10.00 5.34
CA ALA A 145 -2.36 11.24 6.09
C ALA A 145 -1.98 12.44 5.20
N SER A 146 -0.87 12.34 4.47
CA SER A 146 -0.37 13.43 3.62
C SER A 146 -1.29 13.68 2.42
N LEU A 147 -1.85 12.64 1.80
CA LEU A 147 -2.89 12.82 0.77
C LEU A 147 -4.14 13.53 1.31
N ALA A 148 -4.57 13.20 2.54
CA ALA A 148 -5.70 13.88 3.17
C ALA A 148 -5.38 15.36 3.47
N THR A 149 -4.19 15.65 4.01
CA THR A 149 -3.71 17.01 4.26
C THR A 149 -3.64 17.82 2.97
N ILE A 150 -3.03 17.28 1.91
CA ILE A 150 -2.91 17.94 0.61
C ILE A 150 -4.27 18.20 0.00
N THR A 151 -5.17 17.22 0.03
CA THR A 151 -6.53 17.38 -0.53
C THR A 151 -7.31 18.45 0.25
N ALA A 152 -7.23 18.46 1.59
CA ALA A 152 -7.87 19.49 2.40
C ALA A 152 -7.31 20.88 2.13
N ASN A 153 -6.00 21.01 1.92
CA ASN A 153 -5.36 22.27 1.57
C ASN A 153 -5.74 22.72 0.15
N ALA A 154 -5.83 21.80 -0.81
CA ALA A 154 -6.30 22.06 -2.17
C ALA A 154 -7.73 22.60 -2.16
N MET A 155 -8.64 21.99 -1.38
CA MET A 155 -10.03 22.45 -1.25
C MET A 155 -10.13 23.86 -0.66
N LYS A 156 -9.31 24.19 0.35
CA LYS A 156 -9.26 25.55 0.92
C LYS A 156 -8.74 26.57 -0.10
N ALA A 157 -7.72 26.19 -0.87
CA ALA A 157 -7.12 27.05 -1.90
C ALA A 157 -8.04 27.26 -3.11
N TYR A 158 -8.99 26.35 -3.37
CA TYR A 158 -9.92 26.42 -4.49
C TYR A 158 -10.75 27.71 -4.50
N ALA A 159 -11.15 28.21 -3.32
CA ALA A 159 -11.97 29.43 -3.21
C ALA A 159 -11.17 30.74 -3.39
N THR A 160 -9.85 30.71 -3.17
CA THR A 160 -9.00 31.91 -3.12
C THR A 160 -8.11 32.07 -4.35
N THR A 161 -7.81 30.98 -5.05
CA THR A 161 -6.84 30.95 -6.14
C THR A 161 -7.55 30.90 -7.50
N PRO A 162 -7.09 31.64 -8.53
CA PRO A 162 -7.61 31.49 -9.88
C PRO A 162 -7.51 30.03 -10.35
N ARG A 163 -8.58 29.54 -10.97
CA ARG A 163 -8.76 28.12 -11.34
C ARG A 163 -7.59 27.56 -12.16
N GLU A 164 -7.09 28.31 -13.14
CA GLU A 164 -5.98 27.89 -14.02
C GLU A 164 -4.69 27.66 -13.23
N LYS A 165 -4.39 28.56 -12.30
CA LYS A 165 -3.21 28.45 -11.43
C LYS A 165 -3.38 27.31 -10.44
N TRP A 166 -4.55 27.22 -9.81
CA TRP A 166 -4.87 26.17 -8.86
C TRP A 166 -4.75 24.77 -9.50
N LEU A 167 -5.23 24.60 -10.73
CA LEU A 167 -5.15 23.32 -11.45
C LEU A 167 -3.71 22.82 -11.65
N LEU A 168 -2.74 23.72 -11.82
CA LEU A 168 -1.34 23.39 -12.06
C LEU A 168 -0.51 23.24 -10.78
N GLU A 169 -1.01 23.74 -9.65
CA GLU A 169 -0.28 23.79 -8.37
C GLU A 169 -0.51 22.55 -7.49
N TRP A 170 -1.64 21.87 -7.66
CA TRP A 170 -2.05 20.73 -6.82
C TRP A 170 -1.98 19.40 -7.58
N PRO A 171 -1.71 18.27 -6.89
CA PRO A 171 -1.69 16.95 -7.53
C PRO A 171 -3.03 16.63 -8.22
N GLY A 172 -2.95 15.96 -9.36
CA GLY A 172 -4.12 15.74 -10.23
C GLY A 172 -5.27 15.03 -9.50
N GLN A 173 -4.95 14.02 -8.67
CA GLN A 173 -5.95 13.30 -7.90
C GLN A 173 -6.66 14.19 -6.86
N SER A 174 -5.93 15.07 -6.17
CA SER A 174 -6.51 16.01 -5.20
C SER A 174 -7.40 17.05 -5.88
N VAL A 175 -7.02 17.51 -7.06
CA VAL A 175 -7.84 18.43 -7.87
C VAL A 175 -9.15 17.77 -8.29
N LEU A 176 -9.08 16.55 -8.84
CA LEU A 176 -10.28 15.82 -9.27
C LEU A 176 -11.24 15.57 -8.10
N GLN A 177 -10.71 15.21 -6.93
CA GLN A 177 -11.51 15.03 -5.72
C GLN A 177 -12.16 16.34 -5.27
N ALA A 178 -11.41 17.43 -5.21
CA ALA A 178 -11.95 18.74 -4.82
C ALA A 178 -13.04 19.25 -5.79
N ILE A 179 -12.87 19.05 -7.10
CA ILE A 179 -13.90 19.40 -8.10
C ILE A 179 -15.16 18.57 -7.89
N ARG A 180 -15.01 17.25 -7.67
CA ARG A 180 -16.13 16.35 -7.40
C ARG A 180 -16.90 16.80 -6.17
N ASP A 181 -16.19 17.04 -5.07
CA ASP A 181 -16.80 17.44 -3.80
C ASP A 181 -17.49 18.80 -3.90
N GLY A 182 -16.88 19.76 -4.60
CA GLY A 182 -17.49 21.06 -4.89
C GLY A 182 -18.78 20.94 -5.71
N ALA A 183 -18.80 20.09 -6.73
CA ALA A 183 -19.99 19.85 -7.54
C ALA A 183 -21.12 19.18 -6.73
N THR A 184 -20.79 18.19 -5.90
CA THR A 184 -21.75 17.51 -5.02
C THR A 184 -22.36 18.47 -3.99
N TYR A 185 -21.52 19.29 -3.34
CA TYR A 185 -22.00 20.29 -2.39
C TYR A 185 -22.92 21.32 -3.07
N GLY A 186 -22.57 21.76 -4.28
CA GLY A 186 -23.41 22.66 -5.08
C GLY A 186 -24.80 22.07 -5.39
N LEU A 187 -24.86 20.80 -5.80
CA LEU A 187 -26.13 20.12 -6.06
C LEU A 187 -27.00 19.98 -4.81
N GLN A 188 -26.41 19.62 -3.67
CA GLN A 188 -27.14 19.53 -2.40
C GLN A 188 -27.74 20.87 -1.99
N GLN A 189 -27.00 21.97 -2.16
CA GLN A 189 -27.49 23.31 -1.83
C GLN A 189 -28.64 23.73 -2.75
N LEU A 190 -28.59 23.37 -4.04
CA LEU A 190 -29.69 23.61 -4.98
C LEU A 190 -30.95 22.81 -4.61
N GLU A 191 -30.81 21.55 -4.19
CA GLU A 191 -31.94 20.71 -3.75
C GLU A 191 -32.61 21.28 -2.48
N VAL A 192 -31.80 21.72 -1.51
CA VAL A 192 -32.31 22.39 -0.30
C VAL A 192 -32.98 23.72 -0.63
N ALA A 193 -32.39 24.53 -1.52
CA ALA A 193 -32.97 25.78 -1.97
C ALA A 193 -34.31 25.58 -2.69
N ASN A 194 -34.37 24.61 -3.61
CA ASN A 194 -35.58 24.25 -4.35
C ASN A 194 -36.68 23.72 -3.40
N THR A 195 -36.33 22.90 -2.41
CA THR A 195 -37.28 22.41 -1.41
C THR A 195 -37.80 23.55 -0.52
N ARG A 196 -36.95 24.51 -0.18
CA ARG A 196 -37.33 25.68 0.61
C ARG A 196 -38.28 26.60 -0.16
N GLU A 197 -38.00 26.85 -1.44
CA GLU A 197 -38.87 27.66 -2.31
C GLU A 197 -40.26 27.04 -2.43
N LEU A 198 -40.35 25.71 -2.62
CA LEU A 198 -41.63 24.98 -2.63
C LEU A 198 -42.39 25.07 -1.30
N LEU A 199 -41.70 25.07 -0.16
CA LEU A 199 -42.32 25.22 1.16
C LEU A 199 -42.80 26.66 1.41
N GLU A 200 -42.08 27.66 0.92
CA GLU A 200 -42.48 29.07 0.99
C GLU A 200 -43.69 29.33 0.07
N GLU A 201 -43.75 28.72 -1.11
CA GLU A 201 -44.94 28.74 -1.99
C GLU A 201 -46.15 28.05 -1.35
N CYS A 202 -45.94 26.94 -0.62
CA CYS A 202 -47.02 26.24 0.11
C CYS A 202 -47.44 26.98 1.40
N GLY A 203 -46.53 27.72 2.03
CA GLY A 203 -46.77 28.50 3.25
C GLY A 203 -47.30 29.92 3.01
N GLY A 204 -47.18 30.44 1.78
CA GLY A 204 -47.63 31.76 1.34
C GLY A 204 -49.13 31.89 1.02
N GLY A 205 -49.96 30.94 1.45
CA GLY A 205 -51.41 31.04 1.35
C GLY A 205 -51.97 32.11 2.30
N GLN A 206 -51.94 33.39 1.91
CA GLN A 206 -52.71 34.42 2.60
C GLN A 206 -54.20 34.07 2.51
N GLY A 207 -54.87 34.05 3.66
CA GLY A 207 -56.32 34.09 3.76
C GLY A 207 -56.85 35.31 3.04
N GLY A 208 -57.46 35.09 1.87
CA GLY A 208 -58.25 36.06 1.13
C GLY A 208 -59.45 35.33 0.56
N GLN A 209 -60.64 35.65 1.06
CA GLN A 209 -61.91 35.17 0.53
C GLN A 209 -62.01 35.50 -0.95
N HIS A 210 -62.01 34.50 -1.83
CA HIS A 210 -62.63 34.62 -3.15
C HIS A 210 -63.09 33.24 -3.64
N SER A 211 -64.42 33.11 -3.75
CA SER A 211 -65.16 32.34 -4.75
C SER A 211 -64.55 31.02 -5.22
N THR A 212 -65.15 29.92 -4.78
CA THR A 212 -65.08 28.60 -5.43
C THR A 212 -65.46 28.71 -6.91
N GLN A 213 -64.51 28.89 -7.81
CA GLN A 213 -64.64 28.51 -9.22
C GLN A 213 -63.33 27.94 -9.77
N GLY A 214 -63.36 26.63 -9.99
CA GLY A 214 -62.72 25.94 -11.12
C GLY A 214 -61.22 26.09 -11.31
N TRP A 215 -60.44 25.15 -10.78
CA TRP A 215 -59.13 24.82 -11.34
C TRP A 215 -59.24 23.47 -12.05
N SER A 216 -59.43 23.53 -13.36
CA SER A 216 -59.32 22.36 -14.25
C SER A 216 -57.85 21.96 -14.38
N PHE A 217 -57.53 20.73 -14.01
CA PHE A 217 -56.28 20.06 -14.38
C PHE A 217 -56.15 20.02 -15.91
N ARG A 218 -55.13 20.67 -16.49
CA ARG A 218 -54.66 20.35 -17.85
C ARG A 218 -53.57 19.28 -17.75
N PRO A 219 -53.70 18.14 -18.44
CA PRO A 219 -52.58 17.21 -18.60
C PRO A 219 -51.58 17.76 -19.62
N LEU A 220 -50.29 17.60 -19.30
CA LEU A 220 -49.16 17.85 -20.19
C LEU A 220 -49.28 16.98 -21.45
N GLY A 221 -49.40 17.63 -22.61
CA GLY A 221 -49.38 16.96 -23.91
C GLY A 221 -47.97 16.47 -24.24
N ARG A 222 -47.87 15.20 -24.68
CA ARG A 222 -46.70 14.65 -25.36
C ARG A 222 -46.54 15.35 -26.71
N GLY A 223 -45.43 16.07 -26.88
CA GLY A 223 -44.90 16.42 -28.20
C GLY A 223 -44.30 15.18 -28.85
N SER A 224 -44.60 15.01 -30.13
CA SER A 224 -44.12 13.95 -31.03
C SER A 224 -42.66 14.15 -31.42
#